data_AF-A0AAD7UPS0-F1
#
_entry.id   AF-A0AAD7UPS0-F1
#
_cell.length_a   1.000
_cell.length_b   1.000
_cell.length_c   1.000
_cell.angle_alpha   90.00
_cell.angle_beta   90.00
_cell.angle_gamma   90.00
#
_symmetry.space_group_name_H-M   'P 1'
#
loop_
_entity.id
_entity.type
_entity.pdbx_description
1 polymer ?
#
loop_
_entity_poly.entity_id
_entity_poly.type
_entity_poly.pdbx_seq_one_letter_code
_entity_poly.pdbx_strand_id
1 'polypeptide(L)'
;MSRNSTNLEISQKLEMEQAQQLIQTLPQDSPMTALFTMLTNNVLTTKQVLNTVPELKAKLAQYEKSINELTARNKELEKKNAALMAKVDQMKQTTASSKVVQIQKKPASTTTATRSAKGTQASSWANMAKKYRPDQQRTCTMRKYDAAIRAFQPMDPDAPKGYDYIYIPRSHRMSYREARAKLRTIGIDTYRVLDITFPAKDTFGILIHAQYKEELLATLKQAKIKALSNFDPLDPKHIADPKHVSKTTDEKVQMAMQLNLNRCSRAIARMRFHIAVNVGKSFVEHGFMDRDTLSEALEGCAGYVPHRDDPQYDGRNTPMEEDDDEAMEQGSTHEDQNE
;
A
#
# COMPACT_ATOMS: atom_id res chain seq x y z
N MET A 1 -26.24 -25.54 38.86
CA MET A 1 -26.01 -25.68 37.41
C MET A 1 -24.74 -26.46 37.06
N SER A 2 -23.67 -26.43 37.86
CA SER A 2 -22.41 -27.14 37.57
C SER A 2 -22.52 -28.69 37.53
N ARG A 3 -23.32 -29.31 38.41
CA ARG A 3 -23.47 -30.79 38.48
C ARG A 3 -24.16 -31.43 37.26
N ASN A 4 -24.93 -30.66 36.49
CA ASN A 4 -25.64 -31.20 35.32
C ASN A 4 -24.72 -31.31 34.10
N SER A 5 -23.71 -30.43 33.99
CA SER A 5 -22.74 -30.49 32.88
C SER A 5 -21.80 -31.69 33.05
N THR A 6 -21.38 -31.97 34.28
CA THR A 6 -20.49 -33.10 34.60
C THR A 6 -21.18 -34.45 34.40
N ASN A 7 -22.47 -34.57 34.77
CA ASN A 7 -23.24 -35.80 34.56
C ASN A 7 -23.53 -36.07 33.07
N LEU A 8 -23.67 -35.01 32.27
CA LEU A 8 -23.83 -35.12 30.82
C LEU A 8 -22.53 -35.59 30.15
N GLU A 9 -21.38 -35.06 30.56
CA GLU A 9 -20.06 -35.50 30.06
C GLU A 9 -19.73 -36.94 30.44
N ILE A 10 -20.08 -37.38 31.66
CA ILE A 10 -19.86 -38.76 32.11
C ILE A 10 -20.74 -39.74 31.32
N SER A 11 -22.01 -39.40 31.10
CA SER A 11 -22.92 -40.22 30.29
C SER A 11 -22.45 -40.33 28.83
N GLN A 12 -21.95 -39.22 28.26
CA GLN A 12 -21.40 -39.20 26.90
C GLN A 12 -20.11 -40.03 26.76
N LYS A 13 -19.24 -40.03 27.78
CA LYS A 13 -18.04 -40.88 27.80
C LYS A 13 -18.40 -42.37 27.86
N LEU A 14 -19.41 -42.73 28.65
CA LEU A 14 -19.88 -44.11 28.75
C LEU A 14 -20.48 -44.62 27.42
N GLU A 15 -21.25 -43.78 26.72
CA GLU A 15 -21.77 -44.12 25.39
C GLU A 15 -20.66 -44.25 24.33
N MET A 16 -19.61 -43.43 24.41
CA MET A 16 -18.44 -43.53 23.52
C MET A 16 -17.64 -44.82 23.75
N GLU A 17 -17.48 -45.23 25.01
CA GLU A 17 -16.77 -46.45 25.38
C GLU A 17 -17.54 -47.70 24.92
N GLN A 18 -18.88 -47.68 25.03
CA GLN A 18 -19.75 -48.73 24.49
C GLN A 18 -19.70 -48.81 22.95
N ALA A 19 -19.66 -47.66 22.27
CA ALA A 19 -19.53 -47.62 20.80
C ALA A 19 -18.17 -48.12 20.31
N GLN A 20 -17.08 -47.84 21.05
CA GLN A 20 -15.74 -48.33 20.73
C GLN A 20 -15.61 -49.85 20.97
N GLN A 21 -16.24 -50.39 22.01
CA GLN A 21 -16.28 -51.83 22.26
C GLN A 21 -17.06 -52.59 21.17
N LEU A 22 -18.12 -52.01 20.60
CA LEU A 22 -18.86 -52.59 19.47
C LEU A 22 -18.07 -52.60 18.15
N ILE A 23 -17.14 -51.66 17.94
CA ILE A 23 -16.27 -51.63 16.75
C ILE A 23 -15.21 -52.73 16.81
N GLN A 24 -14.81 -53.14 18.01
CA GLN A 24 -13.75 -54.14 18.23
C GLN A 24 -14.21 -55.59 18.00
N THR A 25 -15.53 -55.83 17.92
CA THR A 25 -16.12 -57.17 17.71
C THR A 25 -16.50 -57.47 16.26
N LEU A 26 -16.33 -56.51 15.34
CA LEU A 26 -16.67 -56.65 13.92
C LEU A 26 -15.42 -56.93 13.05
N PRO A 27 -15.51 -57.83 12.04
CA PRO A 27 -14.39 -58.15 11.16
C PRO A 27 -13.95 -56.94 10.33
N GLN A 28 -12.64 -56.68 10.30
CA GLN A 28 -12.03 -55.41 9.88
C GLN A 28 -12.10 -55.12 8.36
N ASP A 29 -12.49 -56.09 7.52
CA ASP A 29 -12.48 -55.97 6.05
C ASP A 29 -13.87 -55.90 5.40
N SER A 30 -14.91 -55.48 6.14
CA SER A 30 -16.27 -55.33 5.60
C SER A 30 -16.58 -53.88 5.19
N PRO A 31 -17.19 -53.63 4.01
CA PRO A 31 -17.64 -52.30 3.60
C PRO A 31 -18.68 -51.69 4.57
N MET A 32 -19.37 -52.53 5.36
CA MET A 32 -20.26 -52.08 6.44
C MET A 32 -19.51 -51.38 7.58
N THR A 33 -18.28 -51.80 7.88
CA THR A 33 -17.44 -51.18 8.92
C THR A 33 -17.04 -49.78 8.47
N ALA A 34 -16.66 -49.59 7.20
CA ALA A 34 -16.31 -48.29 6.64
C ALA A 34 -17.51 -47.30 6.65
N LEU A 35 -18.71 -47.76 6.28
CA LEU A 35 -19.93 -46.94 6.34
C LEU A 35 -20.26 -46.56 7.78
N PHE A 36 -20.11 -47.48 8.73
CA PHE A 36 -20.35 -47.20 10.14
C PHE A 36 -19.36 -46.18 10.71
N THR A 37 -18.06 -46.31 10.39
CA THR A 37 -17.03 -45.33 10.79
C THR A 37 -17.26 -43.96 10.16
N MET A 38 -17.69 -43.88 8.90
CA MET A 38 -18.06 -42.60 8.29
C MET A 38 -19.26 -41.96 8.98
N LEU A 39 -20.28 -42.75 9.33
CA LEU A 39 -21.47 -42.26 10.01
C LEU A 39 -21.13 -41.73 11.41
N THR A 40 -20.31 -42.44 12.19
CA THR A 40 -19.90 -42.00 13.53
C THR A 40 -19.05 -40.73 13.48
N ASN A 41 -18.14 -40.62 12.51
CA ASN A 41 -17.35 -39.41 12.29
C ASN A 41 -18.25 -38.21 11.95
N ASN A 42 -19.22 -38.37 11.06
CA ASN A 42 -20.17 -37.32 10.70
C ASN A 42 -21.04 -36.89 11.90
N VAL A 43 -21.49 -37.84 12.72
CA VAL A 43 -22.22 -37.54 13.96
C VAL A 43 -21.33 -36.80 14.97
N LEU A 44 -20.06 -37.14 15.05
CA LEU A 44 -19.11 -36.45 15.93
C LEU A 44 -18.85 -35.01 15.47
N THR A 45 -18.62 -34.80 14.18
CA THR A 45 -18.42 -33.47 13.59
C THR A 45 -19.65 -32.58 13.78
N THR A 46 -20.85 -33.12 13.55
CA THR A 46 -22.10 -32.35 13.73
C THR A 46 -22.34 -31.96 15.20
N LYS A 47 -22.05 -32.86 16.14
CA LYS A 47 -22.10 -32.54 17.58
C LYS A 47 -21.08 -31.47 17.99
N GLN A 48 -19.86 -31.53 17.45
CA GLN A 48 -18.85 -30.49 17.68
C GLN A 48 -19.31 -29.12 17.18
N VAL A 49 -19.87 -29.06 15.97
CA VAL A 49 -20.42 -27.81 15.41
C VAL A 49 -21.55 -27.26 16.29
N LEU A 50 -22.49 -28.11 16.72
CA LEU A 50 -23.60 -27.71 17.60
C LEU A 50 -23.13 -27.10 18.94
N ASN A 51 -22.02 -27.59 19.49
CA ASN A 51 -21.46 -27.07 20.74
C ASN A 51 -20.86 -25.65 20.58
N THR A 52 -20.48 -25.24 19.36
CA THR A 52 -19.94 -23.88 19.10
C THR A 52 -21.03 -22.82 18.91
N VAL A 53 -22.26 -23.21 18.58
CA VAL A 53 -23.40 -22.31 18.37
C VAL A 53 -23.71 -21.39 19.56
N PRO A 54 -23.76 -21.86 20.83
CA PRO A 54 -24.01 -20.97 21.97
C PRO A 54 -22.90 -19.93 22.18
N GLU A 55 -21.64 -20.29 21.91
CA GLU A 55 -20.51 -19.37 22.02
C GLU A 55 -20.58 -18.28 20.95
N LEU A 56 -20.89 -18.65 19.71
CA LEU A 56 -21.10 -17.70 18.61
C LEU A 56 -22.27 -16.74 18.91
N LYS A 57 -23.36 -17.25 19.48
CA LYS A 57 -24.50 -16.43 19.90
C LYS A 57 -24.13 -15.43 21.00
N ALA A 58 -23.29 -15.82 21.95
CA ALA A 58 -22.78 -14.93 22.99
C ALA A 58 -21.86 -13.83 22.40
N LYS A 59 -20.99 -14.19 21.46
CA LYS A 59 -20.13 -13.23 20.74
C LYS A 59 -20.93 -12.21 19.93
N LEU A 60 -21.99 -12.65 19.24
CA LEU A 60 -22.89 -11.73 18.51
C LEU A 60 -23.56 -10.71 19.45
N ALA A 61 -24.08 -11.16 20.59
CA ALA A 61 -24.67 -10.26 21.59
C ALA A 61 -23.64 -9.26 22.17
N GLN A 62 -22.36 -9.65 22.25
CA GLN A 62 -21.28 -8.76 22.68
C GLN A 62 -20.97 -7.70 21.62
N TYR A 63 -20.89 -8.09 20.34
CA TYR A 63 -20.66 -7.15 19.24
C TYR A 63 -21.79 -6.14 19.08
N GLU A 64 -23.05 -6.56 19.24
CA GLU A 64 -24.22 -5.65 19.23
C GLU A 64 -24.12 -4.59 20.33
N LYS A 65 -23.71 -4.97 21.55
CA LYS A 65 -23.48 -4.01 22.64
C LYS A 65 -22.38 -3.00 22.29
N SER A 66 -21.27 -3.46 21.73
CA SER A 66 -20.16 -2.59 21.33
C SER A 66 -20.55 -1.60 20.23
N ILE A 67 -21.35 -2.03 19.25
CA ILE A 67 -21.89 -1.16 18.19
C ILE A 67 -22.79 -0.07 18.79
N ASN A 68 -23.68 -0.44 19.71
CA ASN A 68 -24.57 0.53 20.36
C ASN A 68 -23.79 1.56 21.20
N GLU A 69 -22.70 1.15 21.84
CA GLU A 69 -21.83 2.07 22.59
C GLU A 69 -21.06 3.01 21.68
N LEU A 70 -20.45 2.50 20.60
CA LEU A 70 -19.73 3.31 19.62
C LEU A 70 -20.63 4.30 18.91
N THR A 71 -21.85 3.91 18.56
CA THR A 71 -22.84 4.80 17.93
C THR A 71 -23.28 5.92 18.88
N ALA A 72 -23.48 5.64 20.17
CA ALA A 72 -23.76 6.66 21.18
C ALA A 72 -22.60 7.65 21.33
N ARG A 73 -21.36 7.16 21.38
CA ARG A 73 -20.15 7.98 21.50
C ARG A 73 -19.93 8.88 20.27
N ASN A 74 -20.17 8.36 19.07
CA ASN A 74 -20.09 9.15 17.83
C ASN A 74 -21.11 10.30 17.82
N LYS A 75 -22.35 10.03 18.25
CA LYS A 75 -23.38 11.08 18.36
C LYS A 75 -23.00 12.17 19.37
N GLU A 76 -22.28 11.83 20.44
CA GLU A 76 -21.77 12.81 21.40
C GLU A 76 -20.62 13.64 20.82
N LEU A 77 -19.69 13.01 20.08
CA LEU A 77 -18.59 13.70 19.41
C LEU A 77 -19.10 14.66 18.33
N GLU A 78 -20.11 14.29 17.57
CA GLU A 78 -20.77 15.18 16.59
C GLU A 78 -21.33 16.44 17.27
N LYS A 79 -22.01 16.30 18.41
CA LYS A 79 -22.50 17.45 19.19
C LYS A 79 -21.35 18.35 19.68
N LYS A 80 -20.26 17.76 20.17
CA LYS A 80 -19.06 18.49 20.61
C LYS A 80 -18.40 19.25 19.46
N ASN A 81 -18.28 18.61 18.29
CA ASN A 81 -17.73 19.23 17.10
C ASN A 81 -18.61 20.38 16.58
N ALA A 82 -19.93 20.23 16.57
CA ALA A 82 -20.86 21.30 16.21
C ALA A 82 -20.74 22.51 17.16
N ALA A 83 -20.61 22.27 18.47
CA ALA A 83 -20.41 23.34 19.46
C ALA A 83 -19.07 24.07 19.29
N LEU A 84 -17.99 23.35 18.95
CA LEU A 84 -16.69 23.95 18.66
C LEU A 84 -16.73 24.81 17.39
N MET A 85 -17.40 24.33 16.34
CA MET A 85 -17.60 25.10 15.10
C MET A 85 -18.34 26.41 15.35
N ALA A 86 -19.42 26.39 16.14
CA ALA A 86 -20.15 27.60 16.52
C ALA A 86 -19.27 28.62 17.28
N LYS A 87 -18.36 28.15 18.15
CA LYS A 87 -17.39 29.01 18.84
C LYS A 87 -16.35 29.63 17.88
N VAL A 88 -15.88 28.86 16.90
CA VAL A 88 -14.94 29.35 15.89
C VAL A 88 -15.57 30.44 15.03
N ASP A 89 -16.84 30.29 14.65
CA ASP A 89 -17.55 31.29 13.84
C ASP A 89 -17.80 32.60 14.61
N GLN A 90 -18.10 32.52 15.91
CA GLN A 90 -18.16 33.70 16.78
C GLN A 90 -16.81 34.44 16.86
N MET A 91 -15.69 33.71 16.89
CA MET A 91 -14.33 34.29 16.96
C MET A 91 -13.89 34.95 15.62
N LYS A 92 -14.41 34.47 14.49
CA LYS A 92 -14.17 35.09 13.17
C LYS A 92 -14.96 36.39 12.98
N GLN A 93 -16.16 36.48 13.54
CA GLN A 93 -16.97 37.71 13.46
C GLN A 93 -16.38 38.87 14.29
N THR A 94 -15.70 38.59 15.40
CA THR A 94 -15.06 39.63 16.23
C THR A 94 -13.77 40.21 15.61
N THR A 95 -13.10 39.48 14.72
CA THR A 95 -11.84 39.92 14.08
C THR A 95 -12.04 40.73 12.80
N ALA A 96 -13.25 40.72 12.21
CA ALA A 96 -13.57 41.47 10.98
C ALA A 96 -13.87 42.97 11.21
N SER A 97 -14.11 43.41 12.46
CA SER A 97 -14.53 44.80 12.77
C SER A 97 -13.37 45.82 12.89
N SER A 98 -12.10 45.40 12.84
CA SER A 98 -10.94 46.28 13.14
C SER A 98 -10.06 46.72 11.95
N LYS A 99 -10.51 46.63 10.69
CA LYS A 99 -9.72 47.13 9.53
C LYS A 99 -10.40 48.29 8.79
N VAL A 100 -10.30 49.49 9.37
CA VAL A 100 -10.47 50.78 8.66
C VAL A 100 -9.35 51.72 9.10
N VAL A 101 -8.33 51.95 8.26
CA VAL A 101 -7.68 53.26 8.03
C VAL A 101 -6.97 53.20 6.68
N GLN A 102 -7.37 54.09 5.78
CA GLN A 102 -6.83 54.33 4.43
C GLN A 102 -5.57 55.22 4.49
N ILE A 103 -4.64 55.04 3.55
CA ILE A 103 -3.64 56.06 3.20
C ILE A 103 -3.70 56.31 1.69
N GLN A 104 -4.10 57.54 1.33
CA GLN A 104 -4.10 58.10 -0.02
C GLN A 104 -2.71 58.66 -0.39
N LYS A 105 -2.25 58.47 -1.63
CA LYS A 105 -1.13 59.21 -2.23
C LYS A 105 -1.59 59.95 -3.48
N LYS A 106 -1.26 61.23 -3.57
CA LYS A 106 -1.51 62.16 -4.68
C LYS A 106 -0.25 62.26 -5.59
N PRO A 107 -0.38 62.49 -6.92
CA PRO A 107 0.75 62.44 -7.87
C PRO A 107 1.18 63.82 -8.42
N ALA A 108 2.43 63.92 -8.87
CA ALA A 108 3.00 64.89 -9.84
C ALA A 108 4.52 64.61 -9.95
N SER A 109 5.29 64.83 -11.01
CA SER A 109 5.08 65.11 -12.44
C SER A 109 6.47 65.01 -13.11
N THR A 110 6.46 64.76 -14.41
CA THR A 110 7.56 64.57 -15.38
C THR A 110 8.64 65.66 -15.40
N THR A 111 9.91 65.25 -15.59
CA THR A 111 10.88 66.03 -16.37
C THR A 111 11.82 65.12 -17.16
N THR A 112 11.90 65.39 -18.46
CA THR A 112 12.69 64.71 -19.50
C THR A 112 14.08 65.34 -19.60
N ALA A 113 15.15 64.54 -19.72
CA ALA A 113 16.41 64.97 -20.38
C ALA A 113 17.31 63.79 -20.80
N THR A 114 17.36 63.58 -22.12
CA THR A 114 18.52 63.29 -23.00
C THR A 114 19.73 62.45 -22.57
N ARG A 115 19.88 61.33 -23.31
CA ARG A 115 21.08 60.80 -24.01
C ARG A 115 22.44 60.73 -23.27
N SER A 116 22.88 59.50 -23.02
CA SER A 116 24.26 59.05 -23.26
C SER A 116 24.31 57.53 -23.22
N ALA A 117 24.44 56.89 -24.39
CA ALA A 117 24.80 55.49 -24.50
C ALA A 117 26.30 55.35 -24.17
N LYS A 118 26.60 54.87 -22.96
CA LYS A 118 27.91 54.31 -22.60
C LYS A 118 27.64 53.13 -21.68
N GLY A 119 28.19 51.97 -22.04
CA GLY A 119 27.88 50.67 -21.47
C GLY A 119 27.85 50.68 -19.96
N THR A 120 26.66 50.49 -19.39
CA THR A 120 26.50 50.23 -17.97
C THR A 120 26.95 48.79 -17.75
N GLN A 121 28.18 48.60 -17.30
CA GLN A 121 28.49 47.42 -16.50
C GLN A 121 27.42 47.37 -15.42
N ALA A 122 26.60 46.32 -15.45
CA ALA A 122 25.53 46.12 -14.49
C ALA A 122 26.15 46.27 -13.10
N SER A 123 25.57 47.17 -12.29
CA SER A 123 26.04 47.39 -10.92
C SER A 123 26.08 46.05 -10.18
N SER A 124 26.99 45.91 -9.20
CA SER A 124 27.08 44.71 -8.36
C SER A 124 25.68 44.27 -7.88
N TRP A 125 24.82 45.23 -7.55
CA TRP A 125 23.39 45.05 -7.25
C TRP A 125 22.53 44.50 -8.41
N ALA A 126 22.72 44.95 -9.65
CA ALA A 126 22.01 44.42 -10.82
C ALA A 126 22.48 42.99 -11.20
N ASN A 127 23.72 42.61 -10.89
CA ASN A 127 24.19 41.23 -11.00
C ASN A 127 23.70 40.35 -9.83
N MET A 128 23.59 40.92 -8.63
CA MET A 128 23.01 40.26 -7.45
C MET A 128 21.50 40.03 -7.60
N ALA A 129 20.78 40.96 -8.23
CA ALA A 129 19.37 40.81 -8.60
C ALA A 129 19.13 39.79 -9.74
N LYS A 130 20.12 39.54 -10.61
CA LYS A 130 20.07 38.42 -11.58
C LYS A 130 20.35 37.06 -10.93
N LYS A 131 21.19 37.02 -9.88
CA LYS A 131 21.39 35.83 -9.03
C LYS A 131 20.14 35.53 -8.20
N TYR A 132 19.45 36.58 -7.71
CA TYR A 132 18.13 36.46 -7.13
C TYR A 132 17.08 36.37 -8.24
N ARG A 133 17.08 35.24 -8.98
CA ARG A 133 15.78 34.77 -9.45
C ARG A 133 14.99 34.55 -8.17
N PRO A 134 13.86 35.26 -7.91
CA PRO A 134 12.97 34.79 -6.88
C PRO A 134 12.76 33.32 -7.24
N ASP A 135 13.21 32.42 -6.35
CA ASP A 135 13.06 30.97 -6.48
C ASP A 135 11.78 30.77 -7.25
N GLN A 136 11.85 30.27 -8.49
CA GLN A 136 10.68 30.07 -9.35
C GLN A 136 9.66 29.42 -8.43
N GLN A 137 8.72 30.20 -7.88
CA GLN A 137 8.03 29.86 -6.63
C GLN A 137 7.61 28.44 -6.83
N ARG A 138 8.23 27.45 -6.16
CA ARG A 138 8.21 26.06 -6.64
C ARG A 138 6.75 25.65 -6.77
N THR A 139 6.17 25.85 -7.94
CA THR A 139 4.71 25.85 -8.05
C THR A 139 4.36 24.42 -7.77
N CYS A 140 3.52 24.20 -6.76
CA CYS A 140 3.07 22.87 -6.42
C CYS A 140 2.51 22.27 -7.70
N THR A 141 3.23 21.31 -8.31
CA THR A 141 2.78 20.65 -9.54
C THR A 141 1.38 20.12 -9.28
N MET A 142 0.46 20.18 -10.25
CA MET A 142 -0.92 19.68 -10.07
C MET A 142 -0.97 18.31 -9.37
N ARG A 143 -0.02 17.44 -9.71
CA ARG A 143 0.26 16.17 -9.04
C ARG A 143 0.47 16.25 -7.51
N LYS A 144 1.34 17.15 -7.04
CA LYS A 144 1.61 17.36 -5.61
C LYS A 144 0.37 17.93 -4.92
N TYR A 145 -0.37 18.78 -5.61
CA TYR A 145 -1.64 19.32 -5.13
C TYR A 145 -2.69 18.19 -4.97
N ASP A 146 -2.86 17.33 -5.97
CA ASP A 146 -3.76 16.18 -5.90
C ASP A 146 -3.36 15.19 -4.79
N ALA A 147 -2.06 14.95 -4.61
CA ALA A 147 -1.55 14.12 -3.53
C ALA A 147 -1.87 14.72 -2.15
N ALA A 148 -1.73 16.04 -2.00
CA ALA A 148 -2.10 16.73 -0.78
C ALA A 148 -3.61 16.66 -0.51
N ILE A 149 -4.46 16.86 -1.53
CA ILE A 149 -5.91 16.70 -1.38
C ILE A 149 -6.24 15.31 -0.83
N ARG A 150 -5.68 14.26 -1.44
CA ARG A 150 -5.94 12.87 -1.01
C ARG A 150 -5.51 12.60 0.43
N ALA A 151 -4.46 13.25 0.91
CA ALA A 151 -4.01 13.09 2.29
C ALA A 151 -5.02 13.63 3.32
N PHE A 152 -5.87 14.57 2.92
CA PHE A 152 -6.90 15.18 3.78
C PHE A 152 -8.32 14.71 3.47
N GLN A 153 -8.52 13.84 2.47
CA GLN A 153 -9.81 13.21 2.25
C GLN A 153 -10.05 12.12 3.31
N PRO A 154 -11.27 12.00 3.87
CA PRO A 154 -11.59 10.92 4.77
C PRO A 154 -11.40 9.58 4.04
N MET A 155 -10.67 8.67 4.66
CA MET A 155 -10.55 7.29 4.17
C MET A 155 -11.92 6.63 4.26
N ASP A 156 -12.48 6.30 3.10
CA ASP A 156 -13.70 5.50 3.03
C ASP A 156 -13.40 4.12 3.65
N PRO A 157 -14.11 3.72 4.74
CA PRO A 157 -13.88 2.45 5.38
C PRO A 157 -14.11 1.25 4.45
N ASP A 158 -14.95 1.42 3.43
CA ASP A 158 -15.31 0.40 2.43
C ASP A 158 -14.44 0.46 1.16
N ALA A 159 -13.48 1.40 1.09
CA ALA A 159 -12.60 1.49 -0.07
C ALA A 159 -11.80 0.18 -0.26
N PRO A 160 -11.60 -0.26 -1.52
CA PRO A 160 -10.74 -1.39 -1.83
C PRO A 160 -9.34 -1.19 -1.25
N LYS A 161 -8.92 -2.11 -0.38
CA LYS A 161 -7.59 -2.15 0.22
C LYS A 161 -6.77 -3.24 -0.46
N GLY A 162 -5.48 -3.00 -0.60
CA GLY A 162 -4.55 -3.96 -1.16
C GLY A 162 -4.00 -3.53 -2.52
N TYR A 163 -3.34 -4.49 -3.15
CA TYR A 163 -2.57 -4.25 -4.36
C TYR A 163 -2.87 -5.31 -5.40
N ASP A 164 -3.07 -4.87 -6.63
CA ASP A 164 -3.42 -5.72 -7.75
C ASP A 164 -2.44 -5.52 -8.90
N TYR A 165 -2.18 -6.61 -9.63
CA TYR A 165 -1.57 -6.54 -10.95
C TYR A 165 -2.62 -6.28 -12.02
N ILE A 166 -2.36 -5.30 -12.86
CA ILE A 166 -3.14 -5.04 -14.07
C ILE A 166 -2.28 -5.41 -15.27
N TYR A 167 -2.83 -6.29 -16.10
CA TYR A 167 -2.17 -6.81 -17.28
C TYR A 167 -2.61 -6.07 -18.54
N ILE A 168 -1.65 -5.71 -19.37
CA ILE A 168 -1.85 -4.92 -20.59
C ILE A 168 -1.13 -5.64 -21.73
N PRO A 169 -1.70 -5.67 -22.95
CA PRO A 169 -1.03 -6.21 -24.11
C PRO A 169 0.21 -5.39 -24.47
N ARG A 170 1.22 -6.07 -24.99
CA ARG A 170 2.50 -5.51 -25.37
C ARG A 170 2.89 -5.98 -26.76
N SER A 171 3.26 -5.06 -27.64
CA SER A 171 3.61 -5.40 -29.03
C SER A 171 5.03 -5.95 -29.22
N HIS A 172 6.00 -5.51 -28.40
CA HIS A 172 7.40 -5.92 -28.55
C HIS A 172 8.13 -5.97 -27.20
N ARG A 173 9.33 -6.58 -27.20
CA ARG A 173 10.21 -6.59 -26.02
C ARG A 173 10.64 -5.16 -25.67
N MET A 174 10.41 -4.75 -24.43
CA MET A 174 10.80 -3.44 -23.91
C MET A 174 11.48 -3.58 -22.56
N SER A 175 12.37 -2.65 -22.25
CA SER A 175 13.00 -2.57 -20.93
C SER A 175 12.05 -1.96 -19.88
N TYR A 176 12.35 -2.16 -18.59
CA TYR A 176 11.59 -1.51 -17.50
C TYR A 176 11.60 0.02 -17.61
N ARG A 177 12.73 0.60 -18.04
CA ARG A 177 12.88 2.05 -18.22
C ARG A 177 11.99 2.57 -19.36
N GLU A 178 11.98 1.83 -20.47
CA GLU A 178 11.15 2.15 -21.63
C GLU A 178 9.66 2.03 -21.30
N ALA A 179 9.26 0.96 -20.58
CA ALA A 179 7.89 0.78 -20.13
C ALA A 179 7.43 1.97 -19.26
N ARG A 180 8.24 2.38 -18.26
CA ARG A 180 7.92 3.56 -17.44
C ARG A 180 7.86 4.84 -18.28
N ALA A 181 8.73 5.01 -19.27
CA ALA A 181 8.68 6.17 -20.15
C ALA A 181 7.37 6.23 -20.95
N LYS A 182 6.97 5.11 -21.56
CA LYS A 182 5.71 5.01 -22.32
C LYS A 182 4.48 5.23 -21.45
N LEU A 183 4.46 4.69 -20.21
CA LEU A 183 3.37 4.96 -19.26
C LEU A 183 3.24 6.45 -18.95
N ARG A 184 4.36 7.15 -18.72
CA ARG A 184 4.33 8.62 -18.54
C ARG A 184 3.80 9.35 -19.77
N THR A 185 4.17 8.93 -20.97
CA THR A 185 3.67 9.53 -22.23
C THR A 185 2.15 9.38 -22.39
N ILE A 186 1.58 8.27 -21.91
CA ILE A 186 0.13 8.04 -21.90
C ILE A 186 -0.59 8.87 -20.83
N GLY A 187 0.16 9.50 -19.90
CA GLY A 187 -0.39 10.28 -18.79
C GLY A 187 -0.62 9.47 -17.52
N ILE A 188 -0.07 8.26 -17.44
CA ILE A 188 -0.15 7.42 -16.24
C ILE A 188 0.89 7.91 -15.22
N ASP A 189 0.45 8.03 -13.97
CA ASP A 189 1.33 8.45 -12.88
C ASP A 189 2.28 7.31 -12.47
N THR A 190 3.52 7.35 -12.96
CA THR A 190 4.51 6.31 -12.67
C THR A 190 4.98 6.22 -11.23
N TYR A 191 4.71 7.20 -10.35
CA TYR A 191 5.07 7.05 -8.93
C TYR A 191 4.05 6.20 -8.16
N ARG A 192 2.81 6.10 -8.67
CA ARG A 192 1.79 5.19 -8.11
C ARG A 192 1.95 3.76 -8.61
N VAL A 193 2.80 3.57 -9.62
CA VAL A 193 3.21 2.24 -10.11
C VAL A 193 4.33 1.71 -9.24
N LEU A 194 4.02 0.72 -8.42
CA LEU A 194 4.96 0.12 -7.46
C LEU A 194 5.97 -0.77 -8.17
N ASP A 195 5.48 -1.69 -8.99
CA ASP A 195 6.31 -2.60 -9.75
C ASP A 195 5.79 -2.79 -11.17
N ILE A 196 6.70 -3.28 -12.02
CA ILE A 196 6.45 -3.64 -13.39
C ILE A 196 6.96 -5.06 -13.59
N THR A 197 6.11 -5.93 -14.15
CA THR A 197 6.46 -7.32 -14.44
C THR A 197 6.20 -7.66 -15.90
N PHE A 198 6.93 -8.65 -16.41
CA PHE A 198 6.74 -9.20 -17.76
C PHE A 198 6.41 -10.69 -17.61
N PRO A 199 5.13 -11.04 -17.35
CA PRO A 199 4.75 -12.43 -17.10
C PRO A 199 4.85 -13.31 -18.34
N ALA A 200 4.51 -12.76 -19.51
CA ALA A 200 4.51 -13.46 -20.80
C ALA A 200 5.15 -12.61 -21.92
N LYS A 201 5.28 -13.19 -23.12
CA LYS A 201 5.88 -12.53 -24.29
C LYS A 201 5.11 -11.27 -24.72
N ASP A 202 3.79 -11.33 -24.74
CA ASP A 202 2.92 -10.28 -25.29
C ASP A 202 2.11 -9.57 -24.21
N THR A 203 2.47 -9.79 -22.93
CA THR A 203 1.77 -9.23 -21.78
C THR A 203 2.74 -8.48 -20.87
N PHE A 204 2.26 -7.36 -20.36
CA PHE A 204 2.94 -6.48 -19.43
C PHE A 204 2.08 -6.31 -18.18
N GLY A 205 2.67 -6.48 -16.99
CA GLY A 205 1.98 -6.32 -15.70
C GLY A 205 2.41 -5.05 -14.98
N ILE A 206 1.45 -4.35 -14.38
CA ILE A 206 1.65 -3.16 -13.56
C ILE A 206 1.07 -3.42 -12.18
N LEU A 207 1.88 -3.28 -11.13
CA LEU A 207 1.41 -3.35 -9.76
C LEU A 207 1.01 -1.95 -9.25
N ILE A 208 -0.21 -1.83 -8.75
CA ILE A 208 -0.75 -0.58 -8.21
C ILE A 208 -1.59 -0.83 -6.95
N HIS A 209 -1.85 0.24 -6.21
CA HIS A 209 -2.84 0.21 -5.12
C HIS A 209 -4.27 0.15 -5.68
N ALA A 210 -5.16 -0.58 -5.01
CA ALA A 210 -6.53 -0.83 -5.47
C ALA A 210 -7.33 0.48 -5.71
N GLN A 211 -7.14 1.51 -4.87
CA GLN A 211 -7.78 2.83 -5.07
C GLN A 211 -7.37 3.54 -6.37
N TYR A 212 -6.22 3.22 -6.97
CA TYR A 212 -5.77 3.82 -8.22
C TYR A 212 -6.25 3.04 -9.46
N LYS A 213 -6.85 1.86 -9.27
CA LYS A 213 -7.26 0.96 -10.35
C LYS A 213 -8.25 1.60 -11.30
N GLU A 214 -9.28 2.26 -10.79
CA GLU A 214 -10.30 2.88 -11.62
C GLU A 214 -9.74 4.05 -12.44
N GLU A 215 -8.91 4.90 -11.81
CA GLU A 215 -8.23 6.01 -12.46
C GLU A 215 -7.31 5.50 -13.59
N LEU A 216 -6.51 4.47 -13.31
CA LEU A 216 -5.64 3.86 -14.32
C LEU A 216 -6.43 3.27 -15.48
N LEU A 217 -7.50 2.52 -15.19
CA LEU A 217 -8.35 1.94 -16.22
C LEU A 217 -9.04 3.02 -17.08
N ALA A 218 -9.43 4.14 -16.48
CA ALA A 218 -9.97 5.28 -17.22
C ALA A 218 -8.93 5.89 -18.18
N THR A 219 -7.69 6.10 -17.73
CA THR A 219 -6.60 6.58 -18.58
C THR A 219 -6.29 5.60 -19.72
N LEU A 220 -6.26 4.30 -19.45
CA LEU A 220 -6.04 3.27 -20.47
C LEU A 220 -7.17 3.23 -21.50
N LYS A 221 -8.43 3.35 -21.06
CA LYS A 221 -9.60 3.46 -21.95
C LYS A 221 -9.50 4.68 -22.85
N GLN A 222 -9.09 5.83 -22.32
CA GLN A 222 -8.86 7.05 -23.09
C GLN A 222 -7.79 6.84 -24.17
N ALA A 223 -6.74 6.09 -23.85
CA ALA A 223 -5.68 5.70 -24.79
C ALA A 223 -6.07 4.56 -25.75
N LYS A 224 -7.31 4.04 -25.69
CA LYS A 224 -7.81 2.88 -26.46
C LYS A 224 -7.05 1.57 -26.19
N ILE A 225 -6.42 1.47 -25.03
CA ILE A 225 -5.70 0.26 -24.60
C ILE A 225 -6.64 -0.58 -23.75
N LYS A 226 -6.91 -1.82 -24.18
CA LYS A 226 -7.75 -2.76 -23.43
C LYS A 226 -6.88 -3.51 -22.41
N ALA A 227 -7.17 -3.34 -21.12
CA ALA A 227 -6.58 -4.17 -20.08
C ALA A 227 -7.11 -5.62 -20.18
N LEU A 228 -6.25 -6.59 -19.86
CA LEU A 228 -6.59 -8.01 -19.85
C LEU A 228 -7.20 -8.35 -18.49
N SER A 229 -8.51 -8.60 -18.45
CA SER A 229 -9.22 -8.90 -17.20
C SER A 229 -9.00 -10.34 -16.70
N ASN A 230 -8.75 -11.29 -17.61
CA ASN A 230 -8.73 -12.72 -17.30
C ASN A 230 -7.34 -13.34 -17.55
N PHE A 231 -6.28 -12.56 -17.36
CA PHE A 231 -4.92 -13.05 -17.54
C PHE A 231 -4.46 -13.77 -16.26
N ASP A 232 -4.11 -15.05 -16.39
CA ASP A 232 -3.54 -15.85 -15.31
C ASP A 232 -2.03 -15.99 -15.51
N PRO A 233 -1.18 -15.42 -14.63
CA PRO A 233 0.27 -15.54 -14.74
C PRO A 233 0.80 -16.98 -14.58
N LEU A 234 -0.03 -17.91 -14.06
CA LEU A 234 0.32 -19.31 -13.82
C LEU A 234 -0.09 -20.23 -14.99
N ASP A 235 -0.75 -19.71 -16.03
CA ASP A 235 -1.19 -20.52 -17.17
C ASP A 235 0.03 -21.12 -17.92
N PRO A 236 0.10 -22.44 -18.11
CA PRO A 236 1.21 -23.10 -18.80
C PRO A 236 1.42 -22.59 -20.24
N LYS A 237 0.40 -21.98 -20.86
CA LYS A 237 0.52 -21.35 -22.19
C LYS A 237 1.54 -20.22 -22.26
N HIS A 238 1.87 -19.61 -21.13
CA HIS A 238 2.83 -18.51 -21.08
C HIS A 238 4.30 -18.98 -21.16
N ILE A 239 4.55 -20.27 -20.95
CA ILE A 239 5.87 -20.90 -21.14
C ILE A 239 6.04 -21.28 -22.62
N ALA A 240 6.36 -20.28 -23.44
CA ALA A 240 6.50 -20.42 -24.89
C ALA A 240 7.96 -20.56 -25.38
N ASP A 241 8.91 -20.83 -24.48
CA ASP A 241 10.30 -21.06 -24.89
C ASP A 241 10.40 -22.39 -25.67
N PRO A 242 10.98 -22.41 -26.88
CA PRO A 242 11.21 -23.63 -27.65
C PRO A 242 11.86 -24.76 -26.84
N LYS A 243 12.69 -24.43 -25.85
CA LYS A 243 13.35 -25.41 -24.95
C LYS A 243 12.40 -26.19 -24.05
N HIS A 244 11.17 -25.72 -23.88
CA HIS A 244 10.18 -26.32 -22.98
C HIS A 244 8.98 -26.89 -23.73
N VAL A 245 9.03 -26.96 -25.07
CA VAL A 245 7.95 -27.51 -25.89
C VAL A 245 7.66 -28.95 -25.50
N SER A 246 8.69 -29.76 -25.29
CA SER A 246 8.62 -31.19 -24.94
C SER A 246 8.20 -31.48 -23.50
N LYS A 247 8.11 -30.47 -22.63
CA LYS A 247 7.72 -30.64 -21.22
C LYS A 247 6.22 -30.89 -21.09
N THR A 248 5.84 -31.66 -20.07
CA THR A 248 4.44 -31.92 -19.74
C THR A 248 3.75 -30.64 -19.27
N THR A 249 2.41 -30.63 -19.28
CA THR A 249 1.63 -29.48 -18.80
C THR A 249 1.94 -29.17 -17.33
N ASP A 250 2.07 -30.19 -16.49
CA ASP A 250 2.32 -30.03 -15.05
C ASP A 250 3.70 -29.41 -14.77
N GLU A 251 4.73 -29.85 -15.51
CA GLU A 251 6.07 -29.24 -15.43
C GLU A 251 6.06 -27.77 -15.86
N LYS A 252 5.24 -27.41 -16.85
CA LYS A 252 5.07 -26.01 -17.28
C LYS A 252 4.36 -25.17 -16.23
N VAL A 253 3.35 -25.73 -15.55
CA VAL A 253 2.66 -25.06 -14.43
C VAL A 253 3.64 -24.81 -13.29
N GLN A 254 4.40 -25.82 -12.87
CA GLN A 254 5.42 -25.66 -11.82
C GLN A 254 6.47 -24.60 -12.18
N MET A 255 6.91 -24.57 -13.44
CA MET A 255 7.82 -23.54 -13.93
C MET A 255 7.17 -22.14 -13.92
N ALA A 256 5.91 -22.03 -14.33
CA ALA A 256 5.19 -20.75 -14.29
C ALA A 256 5.04 -20.24 -12.86
N MET A 257 4.72 -21.12 -11.91
CA MET A 257 4.69 -20.81 -10.47
C MET A 257 6.05 -20.31 -9.98
N GLN A 258 7.12 -21.04 -10.26
CA GLN A 258 8.47 -20.65 -9.84
C GLN A 258 8.91 -19.31 -10.47
N LEU A 259 8.57 -19.06 -11.73
CA LEU A 259 8.85 -17.79 -12.39
C LEU A 259 8.02 -16.65 -11.80
N ASN A 260 6.76 -16.88 -11.46
CA ASN A 260 5.91 -15.90 -10.80
C ASN A 260 6.43 -15.56 -9.41
N LEU A 261 6.77 -16.57 -8.61
CA LEU A 261 7.37 -16.41 -7.28
C LEU A 261 8.63 -15.56 -7.34
N ASN A 262 9.58 -15.91 -8.23
CA ASN A 262 10.81 -15.14 -8.44
C ASN A 262 10.55 -13.68 -8.81
N ARG A 263 9.50 -13.40 -9.60
CA ARG A 263 9.12 -12.02 -9.95
C ARG A 263 8.58 -11.28 -8.72
N CYS A 264 7.71 -11.92 -7.94
CA CYS A 264 7.15 -11.37 -6.71
C CYS A 264 8.23 -11.09 -5.66
N SER A 265 9.14 -12.02 -5.39
CA SER A 265 10.26 -11.82 -4.46
C SER A 265 11.16 -10.66 -4.90
N ARG A 266 11.48 -10.57 -6.20
CA ARG A 266 12.25 -9.45 -6.75
C ARG A 266 11.50 -8.12 -6.68
N ALA A 267 10.17 -8.12 -6.79
CA ALA A 267 9.36 -6.92 -6.64
C ALA A 267 9.45 -6.41 -5.19
N ILE A 268 9.28 -7.31 -4.21
CA ILE A 268 9.37 -7.02 -2.78
C ILE A 268 10.75 -6.47 -2.42
N ALA A 269 11.84 -7.14 -2.83
CA ALA A 269 13.20 -6.72 -2.49
C ALA A 269 13.55 -5.29 -2.96
N ARG A 270 12.93 -4.82 -4.06
CA ARG A 270 13.14 -3.47 -4.60
C ARG A 270 12.30 -2.38 -3.94
N MET A 271 11.24 -2.75 -3.22
CA MET A 271 10.34 -1.78 -2.59
C MET A 271 10.93 -1.28 -1.27
N ARG A 272 10.36 -0.19 -0.75
CA ARG A 272 10.62 0.23 0.64
C ARG A 272 9.91 -0.73 1.58
N PHE A 273 10.54 -1.06 2.71
CA PHE A 273 10.03 -2.05 3.68
C PHE A 273 8.53 -1.89 4.02
N HIS A 274 8.09 -0.68 4.39
CA HIS A 274 6.68 -0.44 4.75
C HIS A 274 5.68 -0.72 3.60
N ILE A 275 6.08 -0.52 2.35
CA ILE A 275 5.26 -0.85 1.18
C ILE A 275 5.34 -2.35 0.92
N ALA A 276 6.55 -2.91 0.98
CA ALA A 276 6.83 -4.32 0.74
C ALA A 276 6.02 -5.24 1.67
N VAL A 277 5.88 -4.91 2.95
CA VAL A 277 5.05 -5.66 3.91
C VAL A 277 3.59 -5.72 3.47
N ASN A 278 3.02 -4.58 3.05
CA ASN A 278 1.61 -4.52 2.67
C ASN A 278 1.35 -5.20 1.32
N VAL A 279 2.24 -4.99 0.34
CA VAL A 279 2.20 -5.68 -0.96
C VAL A 279 2.37 -7.18 -0.79
N GLY A 280 3.31 -7.59 0.07
CA GLY A 280 3.59 -8.98 0.38
C GLY A 280 2.37 -9.71 0.95
N LYS A 281 1.64 -9.07 1.88
CA LYS A 281 0.36 -9.61 2.38
C LYS A 281 -0.64 -9.84 1.25
N SER A 282 -0.79 -8.87 0.34
CA SER A 282 -1.65 -9.05 -0.84
C SER A 282 -1.16 -10.19 -1.74
N PHE A 283 0.14 -10.40 -1.92
CA PHE A 283 0.65 -11.54 -2.70
C PHE A 283 0.32 -12.89 -2.07
N VAL A 284 0.35 -12.98 -0.74
CA VAL A 284 -0.08 -14.19 -0.01
C VAL A 284 -1.59 -14.42 -0.19
N GLU A 285 -2.40 -13.38 -0.10
CA GLU A 285 -3.85 -13.46 -0.34
C GLU A 285 -4.19 -13.92 -1.76
N HIS A 286 -3.41 -13.49 -2.76
CA HIS A 286 -3.55 -13.92 -4.15
C HIS A 286 -2.94 -15.31 -4.43
N GLY A 287 -2.29 -15.95 -3.45
CA GLY A 287 -1.64 -17.25 -3.61
C GLY A 287 -0.39 -17.22 -4.49
N PHE A 288 0.25 -16.06 -4.66
CA PHE A 288 1.48 -15.94 -5.44
C PHE A 288 2.73 -16.34 -4.66
N MET A 289 2.65 -16.36 -3.34
CA MET A 289 3.77 -16.62 -2.44
C MET A 289 3.27 -17.08 -1.07
N ASP A 290 4.03 -17.96 -0.42
CA ASP A 290 3.75 -18.41 0.95
C ASP A 290 4.28 -17.42 1.99
N ARG A 291 3.79 -17.54 3.23
CA ARG A 291 4.21 -16.66 4.34
C ARG A 291 5.70 -16.76 4.66
N ASP A 292 6.25 -17.96 4.58
CA ASP A 292 7.66 -18.20 4.89
C ASP A 292 8.56 -17.55 3.82
N THR A 293 8.20 -17.70 2.54
CA THR A 293 8.91 -17.05 1.44
C THR A 293 8.75 -15.54 1.44
N LEU A 294 7.62 -15.02 1.93
CA LEU A 294 7.46 -13.59 2.18
C LEU A 294 8.43 -13.09 3.25
N SER A 295 8.60 -13.83 4.35
CA SER A 295 9.55 -13.46 5.41
C SER A 295 10.97 -13.34 4.86
N GLU A 296 11.43 -14.36 4.14
CA GLU A 296 12.76 -14.37 3.50
C GLU A 296 12.91 -13.21 2.49
N ALA A 297 11.89 -12.95 1.68
CA ALA A 297 11.93 -11.84 0.73
C ALA A 297 11.98 -10.45 1.41
N LEU A 298 11.39 -10.31 2.61
CA LEU A 298 11.41 -9.08 3.39
C LEU A 298 12.76 -8.81 4.05
N GLU A 299 13.50 -9.85 4.43
CA GLU A 299 14.89 -9.73 4.92
C GLU A 299 15.82 -9.11 3.87
N GLY A 300 15.58 -9.42 2.58
CA GLY A 300 16.31 -8.83 1.46
C GLY A 300 15.82 -7.44 1.01
N CYS A 301 14.85 -6.84 1.70
CA CYS A 301 14.22 -5.58 1.30
C CYS A 301 15.10 -4.37 1.62
N ALA A 302 15.24 -3.45 0.66
CA ALA A 302 16.00 -2.22 0.86
C ALA A 302 15.40 -1.37 2.00
N GLY A 303 16.22 -1.06 3.01
CA GLY A 303 15.80 -0.32 4.21
C GLY A 303 15.17 -1.21 5.30
N TYR A 304 15.41 -2.52 5.28
CA TYR A 304 15.23 -3.37 6.46
C TYR A 304 16.13 -2.83 7.58
N VAL A 305 15.50 -2.23 8.59
CA VAL A 305 16.13 -1.97 9.88
C VAL A 305 15.71 -3.13 10.77
N PRO A 306 16.64 -3.97 11.25
CA PRO A 306 16.34 -5.03 12.20
C PRO A 306 15.48 -4.47 13.33
N HIS A 307 14.52 -5.26 13.81
CA HIS A 307 13.67 -4.82 14.90
C HIS A 307 14.56 -4.53 16.11
N ARG A 308 14.22 -3.54 16.95
CA ARG A 308 15.06 -3.18 18.11
C ARG A 308 15.33 -4.34 19.08
N ASP A 309 14.52 -5.39 18.98
CA ASP A 309 14.60 -6.60 19.80
C ASP A 309 15.41 -7.74 19.12
N ASP A 310 15.98 -7.51 17.94
CA ASP A 310 16.88 -8.49 17.30
C ASP A 310 18.24 -8.55 18.03
N PRO A 311 18.72 -9.74 18.42
CA PRO A 311 19.99 -9.91 19.15
C PRO A 311 21.23 -9.40 18.41
N GLN A 312 21.10 -9.04 17.13
CA GLN A 312 22.16 -8.56 16.25
C GLN A 312 22.18 -7.02 16.09
N TYR A 313 21.30 -6.30 16.81
CA TYR A 313 21.23 -4.83 16.79
C TYR A 313 22.43 -4.21 17.56
N ASP A 314 23.52 -3.98 16.83
CA ASP A 314 24.63 -3.13 17.25
C ASP A 314 24.31 -1.67 16.89
N GLY A 315 23.71 -0.94 17.84
CA GLY A 315 23.32 0.47 17.68
C GLY A 315 24.48 1.47 17.47
N ARG A 316 25.68 1.03 17.07
CA ARG A 316 26.85 1.89 16.83
C ARG A 316 27.06 2.29 15.36
N ASN A 317 26.34 1.69 14.41
CA ASN A 317 26.55 1.93 12.98
C ASN A 317 25.38 2.61 12.26
N THR A 318 24.50 3.32 12.97
CA THR A 318 23.64 4.32 12.31
C THR A 318 24.45 5.59 12.12
N PRO A 319 24.76 6.03 10.88
CA PRO A 319 25.14 7.41 10.64
C PRO A 319 23.97 8.24 11.15
N MET A 320 24.18 8.98 12.24
CA MET A 320 23.29 10.07 12.59
C MET A 320 23.25 10.97 11.35
N GLU A 321 22.06 11.20 10.81
CA GLU A 321 21.85 12.28 9.85
C GLU A 321 22.27 13.56 10.58
N GLU A 322 23.50 14.01 10.37
CA GLU A 322 23.97 15.29 10.85
C GLU A 322 23.17 16.35 10.10
N ASP A 323 22.45 17.15 10.88
CA ASP A 323 21.74 18.35 10.44
C ASP A 323 22.76 19.30 9.79
N ASP A 324 22.80 19.36 8.46
CA ASP A 324 23.56 20.35 7.69
C ASP A 324 22.87 21.73 7.78
N ASP A 325 22.85 22.29 8.99
CA ASP A 325 22.75 23.72 9.24
C ASP A 325 24.18 24.25 9.51
N GLU A 326 24.57 25.31 8.80
CA GLU A 326 25.79 26.14 8.96
C GLU A 326 26.96 25.92 7.97
N ALA A 327 26.93 26.69 6.89
CA ALA A 327 28.15 27.26 6.31
C ALA A 327 27.87 28.64 5.69
N MET A 328 27.66 29.64 6.54
CA MET A 328 27.83 31.05 6.18
C MET A 328 29.31 31.43 6.38
N GLU A 329 30.00 31.62 5.25
CA GLU A 329 30.86 32.77 4.95
C GLU A 329 31.77 33.35 6.07
N GLN A 330 33.06 33.03 6.00
CA GLN A 330 34.17 33.96 6.22
C GLN A 330 35.23 33.59 5.15
N GLY A 331 35.73 34.45 4.27
CA GLY A 331 36.09 35.84 4.42
C GLY A 331 37.60 35.96 4.19
N SER A 332 38.01 36.22 2.95
CA SER A 332 39.19 36.99 2.51
C SER A 332 40.53 36.84 3.28
N THR A 333 41.59 36.45 2.57
CA THR A 333 42.81 37.27 2.44
C THR A 333 43.57 36.91 1.16
N HIS A 334 43.82 37.94 0.35
CA HIS A 334 44.86 38.00 -0.68
C HIS A 334 46.24 37.85 -0.05
N GLU A 335 47.20 37.26 -0.78
CA GLU A 335 48.52 37.87 -0.97
C GLU A 335 49.22 37.26 -2.20
N ASP A 336 49.49 38.14 -3.17
CA ASP A 336 50.44 37.96 -4.26
C ASP A 336 51.87 37.92 -3.71
N GLN A 337 52.73 37.06 -4.28
CA GLN A 337 54.14 37.32 -4.64
C GLN A 337 54.77 36.01 -5.19
N ASN A 338 55.12 35.95 -6.48
CA ASN A 338 56.40 36.34 -7.09
C ASN A 338 57.55 35.35 -6.80
N GLU A 339 57.75 34.37 -7.70
CA GLU A 339 59.00 34.02 -8.40
C GLU A 339 58.84 32.74 -9.26
#